data_AF-U2NS17-F1
#
_entry.id   AF-U2NS17-F1
#
_cell.length_a   1.000
_cell.length_b   1.000
_cell.length_c   1.000
_cell.angle_alpha   90.00
_cell.angle_beta   90.00
_cell.angle_gamma   90.00
#
_symmetry.space_group_name_H-M   'P 1'
#
loop_
_entity.id
_entity.type
_entity.pdbx_description
1 polymer ?
#
loop_
_entity_poly.entity_id
_entity_poly.type
_entity_poly.pdbx_seq_one_letter_code
_entity_poly.pdbx_strand_id
1 'polypeptide(L)'
;MRLIILGAGGYGHVIEDIAIQSEKYEDILFLDDNSQDKCSTFLQYKKEDTEFYPAFGNNAIRMEWLRRLEENQCRIASFVHPAAYVSPKATIGTGCVILPMSVINTNVLIEKGCIINCGAVIDHDC
;
A
#
# COMPACT_ATOMS: atom_id res chain seq x y z
N MET A 1 -14.70 5.12 3.61
CA MET A 1 -13.42 5.05 4.39
C MET A 1 -12.45 6.14 3.94
N ARG A 2 -11.41 6.46 4.72
CA ARG A 2 -10.38 7.44 4.36
C ARG A 2 -9.00 6.80 4.25
N LEU A 3 -8.18 7.24 3.29
CA LEU A 3 -6.81 6.80 3.08
C LEU A 3 -5.83 7.94 3.30
N ILE A 4 -4.79 7.70 4.10
CA ILE A 4 -3.64 8.59 4.25
C ILE A 4 -2.44 7.95 3.55
N ILE A 5 -1.93 8.59 2.51
CA ILE A 5 -0.74 8.18 1.78
C ILE A 5 0.47 8.95 2.33
N LEU A 6 1.46 8.25 2.86
CA LEU A 6 2.73 8.84 3.29
C LEU A 6 3.69 8.86 2.09
N GLY A 7 4.04 10.05 1.61
CA GLY A 7 4.83 10.30 0.41
C GLY A 7 3.96 10.72 -0.78
N ALA A 8 4.15 11.96 -1.25
CA ALA A 8 3.49 12.57 -2.41
C ALA A 8 4.39 12.59 -3.65
N GLY A 9 5.32 11.65 -3.76
CA GLY A 9 6.14 11.45 -4.95
C GLY A 9 5.37 10.72 -6.07
N GLY A 10 6.07 10.41 -7.18
CA GLY A 10 5.45 9.70 -8.31
C GLY A 10 4.80 8.36 -7.92
N TYR A 11 5.42 7.59 -7.01
CA TYR A 11 4.81 6.36 -6.50
C TYR A 11 3.58 6.62 -5.62
N GLY A 12 3.54 7.73 -4.88
CA GLY A 12 2.36 8.16 -4.12
C GLY A 12 1.14 8.35 -5.01
N HIS A 13 1.30 9.02 -6.14
CA HIS A 13 0.22 9.20 -7.12
C HIS A 13 -0.20 7.91 -7.82
N VAL A 14 0.71 6.94 -7.97
CA VAL A 14 0.33 5.59 -8.43
C VAL A 14 -0.59 4.91 -7.40
N ILE A 15 -0.31 5.05 -6.10
CA ILE A 15 -1.17 4.51 -5.04
C ILE A 15 -2.53 5.20 -4.99
N GLU A 16 -2.56 6.52 -5.16
CA GLU A 16 -3.80 7.29 -5.27
C GLU A 16 -4.68 6.78 -6.40
N ASP A 17 -4.12 6.57 -7.60
CA ASP A 17 -4.86 6.05 -8.75
C ASP A 17 -5.48 4.66 -8.46
N ILE A 18 -4.70 3.76 -7.86
CA ILE A 18 -5.19 2.41 -7.48
C ILE A 18 -6.25 2.50 -6.37
N ALA A 19 -6.06 3.40 -5.41
CA ALA A 19 -7.01 3.61 -4.33
C ALA A 19 -8.36 4.13 -4.86
N ILE A 20 -8.35 5.04 -5.83
CA ILE A 20 -9.55 5.52 -6.52
C ILE A 20 -10.25 4.36 -7.23
N GLN A 21 -9.50 3.55 -8.00
CA GLN A 21 -10.06 2.41 -8.73
C GLN A 21 -10.57 1.27 -7.83
N SER A 22 -10.14 1.22 -6.57
CA SER A 22 -10.68 0.26 -5.59
C SER A 22 -12.09 0.62 -5.13
N GLU A 23 -12.56 1.84 -5.38
CA GLU A 23 -13.85 2.40 -4.93
C GLU A 23 -14.10 2.30 -3.40
N LYS A 24 -13.06 1.99 -2.62
CA LYS A 24 -13.13 1.79 -1.17
C LYS A 24 -13.07 3.10 -0.37
N TYR A 25 -12.40 4.11 -0.92
CA TYR A 25 -12.06 5.34 -0.19
C TYR A 25 -12.87 6.53 -0.73
N GLU A 26 -13.50 7.25 0.19
CA GLU A 26 -14.24 8.49 -0.09
C GLU A 26 -13.33 9.72 -0.06
N ASP A 27 -12.21 9.62 0.65
CA ASP A 27 -11.24 10.70 0.84
C ASP A 27 -9.82 10.11 0.85
N ILE A 28 -8.92 10.74 0.12
CA ILE A 28 -7.51 10.35 -0.02
C ILE A 28 -6.67 11.60 0.24
N LEU A 29 -5.79 11.52 1.23
CA LEU A 29 -4.94 12.63 1.66
C LEU A 29 -3.48 12.22 1.62
N PHE A 30 -2.61 13.17 1.28
CA PHE A 30 -1.16 12.98 1.31
C PHE A 30 -0.53 13.64 2.53
N LEU A 31 0.45 12.96 3.12
CA LEU A 31 1.44 13.56 4.01
C LEU A 31 2.81 13.43 3.33
N ASP A 32 3.57 14.51 3.24
CA ASP A 32 4.89 14.52 2.63
C ASP A 32 5.84 15.47 3.37
N ASP A 33 7.08 15.01 3.60
CA ASP A 33 8.07 15.79 4.34
C ASP A 33 8.57 17.04 3.60
N ASN A 34 8.26 17.20 2.32
CA ASN A 34 8.49 18.43 1.55
C ASN A 34 7.28 19.37 1.52
N SER A 35 6.13 18.94 2.06
CA SER A 35 4.90 19.73 2.11
C SER A 35 4.67 20.37 3.49
N GLN A 36 3.55 21.08 3.66
CA GLN A 36 3.15 21.59 4.98
C GLN A 36 2.76 20.44 5.93
N ASP A 37 2.06 19.43 5.43
CA ASP A 37 1.63 18.26 6.17
C ASP A 37 2.70 17.16 6.13
N LYS A 38 3.53 17.11 7.18
CA LYS A 38 4.67 16.18 7.26
C LYS A 38 4.21 14.74 7.52
N CYS A 39 4.96 13.75 7.06
CA CYS A 39 4.66 12.34 7.35
C CYS A 39 4.64 12.05 8.86
N SER A 40 5.45 12.77 9.64
CA SER A 40 5.52 12.63 11.10
C SER A 40 4.22 13.02 11.83
N THR A 41 3.29 13.75 11.21
CA THR A 41 2.02 14.14 11.83
C THR A 41 0.91 13.09 11.66
N PHE A 42 1.21 11.92 11.06
CA PHE A 42 0.22 10.88 10.72
C PHE A 42 -0.73 10.49 11.87
N LEU A 43 -0.27 10.52 13.12
CA LEU A 43 -1.10 10.20 14.30
C LEU A 43 -2.33 11.10 14.44
N GLN A 44 -2.27 12.35 13.96
CA GLN A 44 -3.40 13.29 13.98
C GLN A 44 -4.56 12.80 13.11
N TYR A 45 -4.26 11.95 12.12
CA TYR A 45 -5.23 11.40 11.18
C TYR A 45 -5.74 10.01 11.61
N LYS A 46 -5.22 9.43 12.70
CA LYS A 46 -5.62 8.10 13.19
C LYS A 46 -7.04 8.17 13.76
N LYS A 47 -7.99 7.64 12.99
CA LYS A 47 -9.39 7.44 13.40
C LYS A 47 -9.82 6.02 12.99
N GLU A 48 -10.99 5.59 13.46
CA GLU A 48 -11.50 4.25 13.15
C GLU A 48 -11.76 4.02 11.67
N ASP A 49 -12.03 5.08 10.89
CA ASP A 49 -12.31 5.01 9.46
C ASP A 49 -11.08 5.28 8.58
N THR A 50 -9.89 5.42 9.18
CA THR A 50 -8.64 5.74 8.48
C THR A 50 -7.75 4.52 8.27
N GLU A 51 -7.31 4.33 7.04
CA GLU A 51 -6.17 3.48 6.69
C GLU A 51 -4.97 4.31 6.24
N PHE A 52 -3.78 3.75 6.38
CA PHE A 52 -2.51 4.37 6.02
C PHE A 52 -1.75 3.51 5.02
N TYR A 53 -1.06 4.14 4.08
CA TYR A 53 -0.12 3.46 3.21
C TYR A 53 1.19 4.25 3.05
N PRO A 54 2.36 3.66 3.35
CA PRO A 54 3.65 4.29 3.12
C PRO A 54 4.12 4.14 1.66
N ALA A 55 3.81 5.12 0.82
CA ALA A 55 4.15 5.15 -0.60
C ALA A 55 5.60 5.59 -0.87
N PHE A 56 6.55 4.84 -0.29
CA PHE A 56 7.97 5.02 -0.56
C PHE A 56 8.50 3.89 -1.44
N GLY A 57 9.08 4.23 -2.59
CA GLY A 57 9.75 3.23 -3.46
C GLY A 57 10.97 2.61 -2.78
N ASN A 58 11.67 3.37 -1.92
CA ASN A 58 12.78 2.85 -1.12
C ASN A 58 12.27 1.85 -0.08
N ASN A 59 12.72 0.59 -0.18
CA ASN A 59 12.30 -0.50 0.69
C ASN A 59 12.58 -0.22 2.17
N ALA A 60 13.76 0.29 2.52
CA ALA A 60 14.13 0.54 3.92
C ALA A 60 13.22 1.59 4.56
N ILE A 61 12.94 2.69 3.84
CA ILE A 61 12.03 3.75 4.32
C ILE A 61 10.61 3.21 4.45
N ARG A 62 10.14 2.44 3.46
CA ARG A 62 8.81 1.83 3.49
C ARG A 62 8.63 0.89 4.67
N MET A 63 9.61 0.00 4.92
CA MET A 63 9.56 -0.94 6.04
C MET A 63 9.61 -0.24 7.40
N GLU A 64 10.41 0.82 7.53
CA GLU A 64 10.45 1.62 8.75
C GLU A 64 9.10 2.29 9.04
N TRP A 65 8.42 2.83 8.02
CA TRP A 65 7.08 3.39 8.18
C TRP A 65 6.02 2.34 8.49
N LEU A 66 6.06 1.16 7.84
CA LEU A 66 5.16 0.06 8.18
C LEU A 66 5.30 -0.33 9.65
N ARG A 67 6.54 -0.47 10.15
CA ARG A 67 6.81 -0.73 11.57
C ARG A 67 6.21 0.35 12.47
N ARG A 68 6.44 1.64 12.16
CA ARG A 68 5.88 2.75 12.95
C ARG A 68 4.35 2.75 12.96
N LEU A 69 3.71 2.47 11.84
CA LEU A 69 2.26 2.38 11.75
C LEU A 69 1.72 1.21 12.59
N GLU A 70 2.37 0.05 12.53
CA GLU A 70 2.02 -1.13 13.35
C GLU A 70 2.17 -0.86 14.85
N GLU A 71 3.29 -0.28 15.27
CA GLU A 71 3.56 0.08 16.67
C GLU A 71 2.53 1.05 17.24
N ASN A 72 2.01 1.92 16.38
CA ASN A 72 0.95 2.86 16.74
C ASN A 72 -0.45 2.31 16.46
N GLN A 73 -0.60 1.02 16.16
CA GLN A 73 -1.88 0.35 15.91
C GLN A 73 -2.73 1.06 14.84
N CYS A 74 -2.09 1.59 13.81
CA CYS A 74 -2.76 2.13 12.64
C CYS A 74 -3.24 0.99 11.73
N ARG A 75 -4.36 1.18 11.05
CA ARG A 75 -4.81 0.25 10.00
C ARG A 75 -3.97 0.51 8.74
N ILE A 76 -3.33 -0.52 8.21
CA ILE A 76 -2.44 -0.40 7.05
C ILE A 76 -3.16 -0.94 5.83
N ALA A 77 -3.29 -0.12 4.79
CA ALA A 77 -3.91 -0.51 3.54
C ALA A 77 -3.04 -1.52 2.78
N SER A 78 -3.69 -2.38 1.98
CA SER A 78 -3.06 -3.22 0.97
C SER A 78 -3.93 -3.18 -0.26
N PHE A 79 -3.31 -3.24 -1.43
CA PHE A 79 -3.99 -3.02 -2.69
C PHE A 79 -3.78 -4.19 -3.62
N VAL A 80 -4.88 -4.68 -4.20
CA VAL A 80 -4.87 -5.58 -5.34
C VAL A 80 -5.63 -4.91 -6.45
N HIS A 81 -4.92 -4.53 -7.51
CA HIS A 81 -5.56 -3.89 -8.65
C HIS A 81 -6.52 -4.89 -9.33
N PRO A 82 -7.73 -4.49 -9.75
CA PRO A 82 -8.71 -5.40 -10.37
C PRO A 82 -8.22 -6.12 -11.63
N ALA A 83 -7.29 -5.50 -12.37
CA ALA A 83 -6.64 -6.07 -13.54
C ALA A 83 -5.46 -7.03 -13.23
N ALA A 84 -5.13 -7.27 -11.96
CA ALA A 84 -4.14 -8.27 -11.58
C ALA A 84 -4.81 -9.64 -11.45
N TYR A 85 -4.11 -10.70 -11.86
CA TYR A 85 -4.50 -12.06 -11.51
C TYR A 85 -3.81 -12.46 -10.21
N VAL A 86 -4.61 -12.81 -9.21
CA VAL A 86 -4.12 -13.37 -7.96
C VAL A 86 -4.77 -14.72 -7.74
N SER A 87 -3.97 -15.78 -7.65
CA SER A 87 -4.46 -17.10 -7.30
C SER A 87 -5.17 -17.08 -5.94
N PRO A 88 -6.33 -17.73 -5.77
CA PRO A 88 -6.98 -17.86 -4.47
C PRO A 88 -6.18 -18.69 -3.45
N LYS A 89 -5.08 -19.33 -3.90
CA LYS A 89 -4.13 -20.06 -3.06
C LYS A 89 -2.89 -19.24 -2.69
N ALA A 90 -2.77 -18.02 -3.19
CA ALA A 90 -1.70 -17.11 -2.80
C ALA A 90 -2.06 -16.43 -1.47
N THR A 91 -1.05 -16.12 -0.67
CA THR A 91 -1.19 -15.35 0.56
C THR A 91 -0.54 -13.99 0.39
N ILE A 92 -1.27 -12.91 0.66
CA ILE A 92 -0.77 -11.53 0.57
C ILE A 92 -0.65 -10.95 1.97
N GLY A 93 0.56 -10.54 2.34
CA GLY A 93 0.83 -9.85 3.59
C GLY A 93 0.35 -8.40 3.62
N THR A 94 0.35 -7.82 4.81
CA THR A 94 -0.05 -6.42 5.03
C THR A 94 0.87 -5.43 4.31
N GLY A 95 0.35 -4.25 3.96
CA GLY A 95 1.12 -3.19 3.30
C GLY A 95 1.58 -3.53 1.89
N CYS A 96 1.03 -4.58 1.27
CA CYS A 96 1.40 -4.98 -0.08
C CYS A 96 0.61 -4.22 -1.14
N VAL A 97 1.24 -4.03 -2.30
CA VAL A 97 0.60 -3.47 -3.49
C VAL A 97 0.83 -4.38 -4.68
N ILE A 98 -0.25 -4.85 -5.27
CA ILE A 98 -0.27 -5.67 -6.48
C ILE A 98 -0.80 -4.81 -7.62
N LEU A 99 0.11 -4.37 -8.48
CA LEU A 99 -0.17 -3.41 -9.57
C LEU A 99 -0.84 -4.08 -10.79
N PRO A 100 -1.42 -3.28 -11.72
CA PRO A 100 -2.12 -3.79 -12.88
C PRO A 100 -1.35 -4.84 -13.69
N MET A 101 -2.07 -5.81 -14.25
CA MET A 101 -1.54 -6.86 -15.14
C MET A 101 -0.48 -7.78 -14.51
N SER A 102 -0.24 -7.68 -13.20
CA SER A 102 0.61 -8.65 -12.51
C SER A 102 -0.10 -10.00 -12.35
N VAL A 103 0.70 -11.06 -12.27
CA VAL A 103 0.23 -12.45 -12.16
C VAL A 103 0.90 -13.09 -10.96
N ILE A 104 0.09 -13.50 -9.98
CA ILE A 104 0.55 -14.21 -8.78
C ILE A 104 -0.06 -15.61 -8.81
N ASN A 105 0.78 -16.62 -9.01
CA ASN A 105 0.34 -18.01 -9.18
C ASN A 105 0.09 -18.73 -7.84
N THR A 106 -0.27 -20.01 -7.94
CA THR A 106 -0.66 -20.84 -6.79
C THR A 106 0.45 -20.95 -5.74
N ASN A 107 0.05 -20.98 -4.47
CA ASN A 107 0.93 -21.18 -3.32
C ASN A 107 2.03 -20.14 -3.13
N VAL A 108 1.93 -18.97 -3.78
CA VAL A 108 2.87 -17.86 -3.55
C VAL A 108 2.62 -17.22 -2.19
N LEU A 109 3.69 -16.91 -1.47
CA LEU A 109 3.66 -16.09 -0.26
C LEU A 109 4.28 -14.71 -0.53
N ILE A 110 3.43 -13.68 -0.55
CA ILE A 110 3.91 -12.29 -0.62
C ILE A 110 4.01 -11.76 0.81
N GLU A 111 5.24 -11.54 1.27
CA GLU A 111 5.48 -10.97 2.59
C GLU A 111 5.15 -9.48 2.68
N LYS A 112 5.10 -8.98 3.92
CA LYS A 112 4.72 -7.60 4.25
C LYS A 112 5.50 -6.55 3.44
N GLY A 113 4.79 -5.54 2.95
CA GLY A 113 5.39 -4.34 2.35
C GLY A 113 5.94 -4.54 0.94
N CYS A 114 5.65 -5.67 0.30
CA CYS A 114 6.05 -5.95 -1.08
C CYS A 114 5.28 -5.07 -2.08
N ILE A 115 5.98 -4.69 -3.14
CA ILE A 115 5.40 -4.02 -4.31
C ILE A 115 5.59 -4.96 -5.49
N ILE A 116 4.49 -5.52 -5.99
CA ILE A 116 4.48 -6.31 -7.21
C ILE A 116 4.12 -5.37 -8.34
N ASN A 117 5.12 -5.01 -9.14
CA ASN A 117 5.00 -3.94 -10.11
C ASN A 117 4.13 -4.35 -11.32
N CYS A 118 3.75 -3.37 -12.14
CA CYS A 118 2.90 -3.59 -13.31
C CYS A 118 3.46 -4.70 -14.20
N GLY A 119 2.63 -5.67 -14.56
CA GLY A 119 3.03 -6.78 -15.42
C GLY A 119 4.01 -7.79 -14.82
N ALA A 120 4.39 -7.67 -13.54
CA ALA A 120 5.28 -8.62 -12.90
C ALA A 120 4.60 -10.00 -12.74
N VAL A 121 5.38 -11.07 -12.89
CA VAL A 121 4.92 -12.45 -12.75
C VAL A 121 5.67 -13.10 -11.60
N ILE A 122 4.93 -13.65 -10.64
CA ILE A 122 5.45 -14.53 -9.60
C ILE A 122 4.82 -15.90 -9.84
N ASP A 123 5.66 -16.85 -10.25
CA ASP A 123 5.21 -18.20 -10.54
C ASP A 123 4.95 -18.99 -9.25
N HIS A 124 4.44 -20.21 -9.39
CA HIS A 124 4.01 -21.04 -8.28
C HIS A 124 5.13 -21.31 -7.23
N ASP A 125 4.71 -21.51 -5.98
CA ASP A 125 5.57 -21.94 -4.86
C ASP A 125 6.79 -21.02 -4.54
N CYS A 126 6.66 -19.71 -4.79
CA CYS A 126 7.62 -18.66 -4.43
C CYS A 126 7.31 -17.97 -3.09
#